data_AF-A0A662UPF7-F1
#
_entry.id   AF-A0A662UPF7-F1
#
_cell.length_a   1.000
_cell.length_b   1.000
_cell.length_c   1.000
_cell.angle_alpha   90.00
_cell.angle_beta   90.00
_cell.angle_gamma   90.00
#
_symmetry.space_group_name_H-M   'P 1'
#
loop_
_entity.id
_entity.type
_entity.pdbx_description
1 polymer ?
#
loop_
_entity_poly.entity_id
_entity_poly.type
_entity_poly.pdbx_seq_one_letter_code
_entity_poly.pdbx_strand_id
1 'polypeptide(L)'
;MLTKQIRSVREHFVSIEARPVSVYPGGSAESMLYINGSGVRVLVSATSSDSCVQILDIAPVSGRAPLQVRVVIAASPSARPGIYSIDVAATDPRQGRILASARIPVFVMDSSMLARAVEDVDRLRKLYREKGIQYAIVYALDRLGEGLRFSDIKLLYEFIVGHKISNGTVGDLLRRLVKKGILKRTGDLYYLAVDLEVARTVMDLKRARNGLRGALKTVNTKLNRVGNSHRESCGPPSAVKRVLKITRELLEKDYWMAVDFVAHTLLGIRKTGTWILWFDNHFVYRENKTGFLHYFRSPKLSTILKELGLKPGLMIEHEHHSSEKYILELYGSYANARRIHYLLKELGWFEYKEPLLLELSENYLAVKGLTSGETLFKHGVSNSSANTLRAIVFSGEHIDEENGETYFYRPSGLY
;
A
#
# COMPACT_ATOMS: atom_id res chain seq x y z
N MET A 1 -17.52 -36.32 -27.92
CA MET A 1 -18.05 -37.69 -27.76
C MET A 1 -17.47 -38.30 -26.50
N LEU A 2 -18.29 -38.47 -25.46
CA LEU A 2 -18.46 -39.70 -24.67
C LEU A 2 -19.45 -39.41 -23.55
N THR A 3 -20.69 -39.81 -23.83
CA THR A 3 -21.82 -39.84 -22.93
C THR A 3 -21.57 -40.85 -21.80
N LYS A 4 -21.85 -40.45 -20.56
CA LYS A 4 -22.36 -41.38 -19.55
C LYS A 4 -23.47 -40.67 -18.77
N GLN A 5 -24.68 -40.91 -19.22
CA GLN A 5 -25.89 -40.52 -18.50
C GLN A 5 -26.26 -41.69 -17.59
N ILE A 6 -26.08 -41.53 -16.29
CA ILE A 6 -26.75 -42.36 -15.28
C ILE A 6 -27.28 -41.39 -14.20
N ARG A 7 -28.60 -41.22 -14.24
CA ARG A 7 -29.53 -40.64 -13.25
C ARG A 7 -28.88 -39.90 -12.06
N SER A 8 -28.98 -38.57 -12.04
CA SER A 8 -28.90 -37.81 -10.78
C SER A 8 -30.22 -37.08 -10.53
N VAL A 9 -30.70 -37.21 -9.29
CA VAL A 9 -31.82 -36.49 -8.69
C VAL A 9 -31.69 -35.00 -9.02
N ARG A 10 -32.81 -34.33 -9.34
CA ARG A 10 -32.85 -32.85 -9.47
C ARG A 10 -32.43 -32.22 -8.14
N GLU A 11 -31.14 -32.02 -7.93
CA GLU A 11 -30.62 -31.19 -6.85
C GLU A 11 -31.03 -29.76 -7.16
N HIS A 12 -32.11 -29.31 -6.50
CA HIS A 12 -32.49 -27.93 -6.57
C HIS A 12 -31.46 -27.14 -5.77
N PHE A 13 -30.54 -26.46 -6.46
CA PHE A 13 -29.58 -25.57 -5.82
C PHE A 13 -30.33 -24.42 -5.15
N VAL A 14 -30.24 -24.36 -3.81
CA VAL A 14 -30.68 -23.21 -3.02
C VAL A 14 -29.44 -22.50 -2.51
N SER A 15 -29.40 -21.17 -2.60
CA SER A 15 -28.33 -20.35 -2.03
C SER A 15 -28.92 -19.20 -1.22
N ILE A 16 -28.16 -18.73 -0.23
CA ILE A 16 -28.55 -17.61 0.62
C ILE A 16 -27.50 -16.51 0.45
N GLU A 17 -27.94 -15.33 0.04
CA GLU A 17 -27.13 -14.12 0.10
C GLU A 17 -27.59 -13.26 1.27
N ALA A 18 -26.67 -13.00 2.20
CA ALA A 18 -26.92 -12.26 3.42
C ALA A 18 -26.21 -10.90 3.37
N ARG A 19 -26.94 -9.82 3.65
CA ARG A 19 -26.33 -8.50 3.83
C ARG A 19 -25.79 -8.35 5.26
N PRO A 20 -24.58 -7.82 5.45
CA PRO A 20 -24.12 -7.45 6.78
C PRO A 20 -24.97 -6.34 7.39
N VAL A 21 -25.00 -6.24 8.72
CA VAL A 21 -25.69 -5.17 9.44
C VAL A 21 -24.79 -4.48 10.45
N SER A 22 -25.02 -3.18 10.63
CA SER A 22 -24.36 -2.35 11.63
C SER A 22 -25.38 -1.93 12.68
N VAL A 23 -25.03 -2.07 13.96
CA VAL A 23 -25.88 -1.75 15.11
C VAL A 23 -25.06 -1.05 16.19
N TYR A 24 -25.71 -0.20 16.97
CA TYR A 24 -25.13 0.37 18.19
C TYR A 24 -25.43 -0.53 19.39
N PRO A 25 -24.62 -0.50 20.47
CA PRO A 25 -25.00 -1.13 21.73
C PRO A 25 -26.39 -0.66 22.17
N GLY A 26 -27.31 -1.61 22.38
CA GLY A 26 -28.72 -1.34 22.72
C GLY A 26 -29.63 -1.00 21.52
N GLY A 27 -29.08 -0.90 20.31
CA GLY A 27 -29.83 -0.63 19.08
C GLY A 27 -30.22 -1.89 18.31
N SER A 28 -31.02 -1.71 17.26
CA SER A 28 -31.44 -2.77 16.34
C SER A 28 -31.36 -2.34 14.88
N ALA A 29 -31.12 -3.29 13.97
CA ALA A 29 -31.10 -3.09 12.53
C ALA A 29 -31.70 -4.27 11.79
N GLU A 30 -32.04 -4.05 10.51
CA GLU A 30 -32.63 -5.07 9.65
C GLU A 30 -31.60 -5.60 8.64
N SER A 31 -31.49 -6.91 8.53
CA SER A 31 -30.72 -7.60 7.49
C SER A 31 -31.68 -8.19 6.46
N MET A 32 -31.46 -7.90 5.18
CA MET A 32 -32.16 -8.56 4.09
C MET A 32 -31.40 -9.80 3.62
N LEU A 33 -32.09 -10.93 3.63
CA LEU A 33 -31.66 -12.21 3.10
C LEU A 33 -32.33 -12.46 1.75
N TYR A 34 -31.56 -12.87 0.76
CA TYR A 34 -32.06 -13.31 -0.55
C TYR A 34 -31.82 -14.80 -0.68
N ILE A 35 -32.91 -15.57 -0.62
CA ILE A 35 -32.87 -17.02 -0.80
C ILE A 35 -33.19 -17.31 -2.25
N ASN A 36 -32.17 -17.70 -3.01
CA ASN A 36 -32.29 -18.03 -4.41
C ASN A 36 -32.51 -19.53 -4.58
N GLY A 37 -33.37 -19.91 -5.51
CA GLY A 37 -33.70 -21.31 -5.79
C GLY A 37 -34.94 -21.41 -6.68
N SER A 38 -35.10 -22.52 -7.40
CA SER A 38 -36.19 -22.68 -8.37
C SER A 38 -37.44 -23.29 -7.72
N GLY A 39 -38.31 -22.44 -7.14
CA GLY A 39 -39.65 -22.82 -6.67
C GLY A 39 -39.72 -23.71 -5.42
N VAL A 40 -38.57 -23.99 -4.78
CA VAL A 40 -38.46 -24.87 -3.61
C VAL A 40 -39.09 -24.19 -2.38
N ARG A 41 -39.90 -24.92 -1.61
CA ARG A 41 -40.38 -24.43 -0.31
C ARG A 41 -39.25 -24.46 0.71
N VAL A 42 -39.07 -23.35 1.41
CA VAL A 42 -38.03 -23.18 2.43
C VAL A 42 -38.64 -22.68 3.74
N LEU A 43 -38.09 -23.15 4.85
CA LEU A 43 -38.28 -22.58 6.18
C LEU A 43 -36.95 -21.94 6.59
N VAL A 44 -36.99 -20.74 7.15
CA VAL A 44 -35.81 -19.94 7.51
C VAL A 44 -35.67 -19.86 9.00
N SER A 45 -34.48 -20.17 9.49
CA SER A 45 -34.10 -19.99 10.89
C SER A 45 -32.82 -19.17 10.99
N ALA A 46 -32.69 -18.42 12.08
CA ALA A 46 -31.49 -17.69 12.42
C ALA A 46 -31.13 -17.97 13.88
N THR A 47 -29.85 -18.16 14.16
CA THR A 47 -29.30 -18.39 15.50
C THR A 47 -28.11 -17.49 15.73
N SER A 48 -28.07 -16.81 16.88
CA SER A 48 -26.90 -16.04 17.26
C SER A 48 -25.82 -16.96 17.80
N SER A 49 -24.58 -16.70 17.40
CA SER A 49 -23.40 -17.38 17.93
C SER A 49 -22.85 -16.73 19.20
N ASP A 50 -23.38 -15.57 19.60
CA ASP A 50 -22.92 -14.79 20.75
C ASP A 50 -24.10 -14.16 21.51
N SER A 51 -24.09 -14.27 22.83
CA SER A 51 -25.11 -13.67 23.72
C SER A 51 -25.26 -12.15 23.59
N CYS A 52 -24.27 -11.46 23.02
CA CYS A 52 -24.32 -10.01 22.85
C CYS A 52 -25.23 -9.55 21.70
N VAL A 53 -25.66 -10.45 20.83
CA VAL A 53 -26.52 -10.16 19.67
C VAL A 53 -27.69 -11.14 19.65
N GLN A 54 -28.89 -10.63 19.40
CA GLN A 54 -30.12 -11.43 19.39
C GLN A 54 -30.96 -11.17 18.14
N ILE A 55 -31.72 -12.17 17.72
CA ILE A 55 -32.71 -12.03 16.65
C ILE A 55 -34.05 -11.66 17.30
N LEU A 56 -34.63 -10.55 16.86
CA LEU A 56 -35.93 -10.06 17.33
C LEU A 56 -37.09 -10.57 16.47
N ASP A 57 -36.90 -10.62 15.14
CA ASP A 57 -37.94 -11.02 14.19
C ASP A 57 -37.33 -11.63 12.91
N ILE A 58 -38.08 -12.53 12.28
CA ILE A 58 -37.79 -13.11 10.97
C ILE A 58 -39.08 -13.12 10.16
N ALA A 59 -39.12 -12.38 9.04
CA ALA A 59 -40.33 -12.26 8.23
C ALA A 59 -40.03 -12.25 6.73
N PRO A 60 -40.67 -13.13 5.91
CA PRO A 60 -41.45 -14.29 6.32
C PRO A 60 -40.56 -15.46 6.80
N VAL A 61 -41.06 -16.23 7.78
CA VAL A 61 -40.34 -17.44 8.29
C VAL A 61 -40.35 -18.58 7.26
N SER A 62 -41.29 -18.60 6.32
CA SER A 62 -41.35 -19.61 5.25
C SER A 62 -41.88 -19.06 3.93
N GLY A 63 -41.54 -19.72 2.83
CA GLY A 63 -41.99 -19.32 1.49
C GLY A 63 -41.47 -20.24 0.39
N ARG A 64 -41.63 -19.84 -0.87
CA ARG A 64 -41.00 -20.49 -2.04
C ARG A 64 -39.86 -19.62 -2.57
N ALA A 65 -38.70 -20.21 -2.83
CA ALA A 65 -37.60 -19.52 -3.47
C ALA A 65 -37.93 -19.19 -4.95
N PRO A 66 -37.47 -18.04 -5.50
CA PRO A 66 -36.69 -17.01 -4.83
C PRO A 66 -37.52 -16.22 -3.79
N LEU A 67 -36.95 -16.01 -2.60
CA LEU A 67 -37.61 -15.42 -1.45
C LEU A 67 -36.72 -14.36 -0.80
N GLN A 68 -37.31 -13.20 -0.45
CA GLN A 68 -36.65 -12.20 0.38
C GLN A 68 -37.14 -12.33 1.82
N VAL A 69 -36.21 -12.37 2.77
CA VAL A 69 -36.52 -12.48 4.20
C VAL A 69 -35.82 -11.37 4.96
N ARG A 70 -36.59 -10.66 5.78
CA ARG A 70 -36.10 -9.65 6.71
C ARG A 70 -35.77 -10.33 8.04
N VAL A 71 -34.58 -10.07 8.56
CA VAL A 71 -34.14 -10.50 9.89
C VAL A 71 -33.84 -9.26 10.72
N VAL A 72 -34.58 -9.04 11.81
CA VAL A 72 -34.35 -7.93 12.73
C VAL A 72 -33.39 -8.38 13.82
N ILE A 73 -32.29 -7.66 13.96
CA ILE A 73 -31.15 -8.01 14.81
C ILE A 73 -30.93 -6.90 15.82
N ALA A 74 -30.80 -7.23 17.10
CA ALA A 74 -30.50 -6.27 18.17
C ALA A 74 -29.19 -6.62 18.88
N ALA A 75 -28.46 -5.59 19.29
CA ALA A 75 -27.28 -5.71 20.12
C ALA A 75 -27.60 -5.37 21.57
N SER A 76 -27.04 -6.14 22.50
CA SER A 76 -27.12 -5.83 23.93
C SER A 76 -26.57 -4.42 24.21
N PRO A 77 -27.13 -3.65 25.17
CA PRO A 77 -26.51 -2.41 25.66
C PRO A 77 -25.08 -2.60 26.17
N SER A 78 -24.73 -3.81 26.63
CA SER A 78 -23.39 -4.17 27.09
C SER A 78 -22.48 -4.73 25.99
N ALA A 79 -22.96 -4.79 24.74
CA ALA A 79 -22.17 -5.31 23.62
C ALA A 79 -20.96 -4.39 23.37
N ARG A 80 -19.76 -4.96 23.33
CA ARG A 80 -18.54 -4.22 23.01
C ARG A 80 -18.46 -4.00 21.50
N PRO A 81 -17.83 -2.91 21.03
CA PRO A 81 -17.58 -2.73 19.60
C PRO A 81 -16.81 -3.93 19.02
N GLY A 82 -17.29 -4.47 17.90
CA GLY A 82 -16.74 -5.72 17.36
C GLY A 82 -17.62 -6.37 16.31
N ILE A 83 -17.10 -7.50 15.79
CA ILE A 83 -17.82 -8.37 14.85
C ILE A 83 -18.40 -9.57 15.58
N TYR A 84 -19.70 -9.71 15.42
CA TYR A 84 -20.53 -10.83 15.85
C TYR A 84 -21.11 -11.52 14.61
N SER A 85 -21.70 -12.70 14.81
CA SER A 85 -22.28 -13.47 13.72
C SER A 85 -23.62 -14.08 14.08
N ILE A 86 -24.53 -14.04 13.11
CA ILE A 86 -25.77 -14.80 13.12
C ILE A 86 -25.68 -15.84 12.02
N ASP A 87 -25.84 -17.11 12.41
CA ASP A 87 -25.92 -18.21 11.48
C ASP A 87 -27.38 -18.34 11.01
N VAL A 88 -27.57 -18.45 9.70
CA VAL A 88 -28.88 -18.56 9.06
C VAL A 88 -28.92 -19.84 8.27
N ALA A 89 -30.03 -20.56 8.36
CA ALA A 89 -30.27 -21.76 7.58
C ALA A 89 -31.61 -21.66 6.84
N ALA A 90 -31.62 -22.12 5.58
CA ALA A 90 -32.83 -22.45 4.85
C ALA A 90 -32.98 -23.97 4.86
N THR A 91 -34.08 -24.47 5.39
CA THR A 91 -34.37 -25.90 5.54
C THR A 91 -35.59 -26.31 4.72
N ASP A 92 -35.62 -27.57 4.27
CA ASP A 92 -36.82 -28.17 3.69
C ASP A 92 -37.86 -28.39 4.81
N PRO A 93 -39.04 -27.73 4.77
CA PRO A 93 -40.05 -27.85 5.82
C PRO A 93 -40.64 -29.27 5.95
N ARG A 94 -40.49 -30.14 4.95
CA ARG A 94 -41.00 -31.53 5.00
C ARG A 94 -39.98 -32.51 5.54
N GLN A 95 -38.70 -32.30 5.23
CA GLN A 95 -37.63 -33.25 5.57
C GLN A 95 -36.73 -32.77 6.72
N GLY A 96 -36.82 -31.50 7.12
CA GLY A 96 -35.94 -30.87 8.10
C GLY A 96 -34.49 -30.72 7.63
N ARG A 97 -34.19 -31.07 6.37
CA ARG A 97 -32.84 -31.02 5.80
C ARG A 97 -32.42 -29.58 5.53
N ILE A 98 -31.21 -29.20 5.94
CA ILE A 98 -30.60 -27.92 5.57
C ILE A 98 -30.32 -27.93 4.06
N LEU A 99 -30.96 -27.00 3.35
CA LEU A 99 -30.79 -26.78 1.92
C LEU A 99 -29.64 -25.79 1.64
N ALA A 100 -29.51 -24.77 2.49
CA ALA A 100 -28.43 -23.79 2.42
C ALA A 100 -28.19 -23.16 3.80
N SER A 101 -26.98 -22.66 4.03
CA SER A 101 -26.66 -21.85 5.20
C SER A 101 -25.78 -20.67 4.83
N ALA A 102 -25.90 -19.59 5.59
CA ALA A 102 -25.08 -18.39 5.45
C ALA A 102 -24.84 -17.79 6.83
N ARG A 103 -23.81 -16.96 6.94
CA ARG A 103 -23.50 -16.20 8.14
C ARG A 103 -23.72 -14.72 7.87
N ILE A 104 -24.60 -14.08 8.64
CA ILE A 104 -24.76 -12.63 8.67
C ILE A 104 -23.69 -12.07 9.61
N PRO A 105 -22.74 -11.25 9.13
CA PRO A 105 -21.85 -10.50 9.99
C PRO A 105 -22.62 -9.33 10.62
N VAL A 106 -22.56 -9.23 11.94
CA VAL A 106 -23.18 -8.15 12.72
C VAL A 106 -22.08 -7.30 13.33
N PHE A 107 -22.07 -6.02 13.01
CA PHE A 107 -21.06 -5.08 13.45
C PHE A 107 -21.64 -4.19 14.55
N VAL A 108 -21.15 -4.36 15.77
CA VAL A 108 -21.47 -3.46 16.87
C VAL A 108 -20.48 -2.31 16.85
N MET A 109 -20.97 -1.08 16.75
CA MET A 109 -20.15 0.14 16.67
C MET A 109 -20.56 1.13 17.76
N ASP A 110 -19.59 1.77 18.41
CA ASP A 110 -19.80 2.85 19.40
C ASP A 110 -19.67 4.26 18.79
N SER A 111 -19.18 4.37 17.56
CA SER A 111 -18.90 5.63 16.89
C SER A 111 -19.90 5.93 15.78
N SER A 112 -20.64 7.02 15.94
CA SER A 112 -21.51 7.59 14.89
C SER A 112 -20.71 8.01 13.64
N MET A 113 -19.41 8.27 13.77
CA MET A 113 -18.53 8.56 12.63
C MET A 113 -18.22 7.30 11.81
N LEU A 114 -17.98 6.17 12.48
CA LEU A 114 -17.77 4.90 11.77
C LEU A 114 -19.01 4.49 10.97
N ALA A 115 -20.20 4.74 11.51
CA ALA A 115 -21.45 4.49 10.79
C ALA A 115 -21.50 5.26 9.45
N ARG A 116 -21.06 6.53 9.42
CA ARG A 116 -20.98 7.33 8.18
C ARG A 116 -19.96 6.78 7.17
N ALA A 117 -18.78 6.33 7.65
CA ALA A 117 -17.80 5.69 6.76
C ALA A 117 -18.31 4.38 6.17
N VAL A 118 -19.25 3.73 6.86
CA VAL A 118 -19.76 2.40 6.59
C VAL A 118 -21.11 2.43 5.83
N GLU A 119 -21.74 3.58 5.63
CA GLU A 119 -22.98 3.70 4.85
C GLU A 119 -22.88 3.09 3.43
N ASP A 120 -21.68 3.04 2.83
CA ASP A 120 -21.42 2.41 1.52
C ASP A 120 -20.37 1.29 1.60
N VAL A 121 -20.66 0.31 2.46
CA VAL A 121 -19.90 -0.94 2.64
C VAL A 121 -19.49 -1.59 1.33
N ASP A 122 -20.45 -1.71 0.41
CA ASP A 122 -20.29 -2.47 -0.81
C ASP A 122 -19.33 -1.77 -1.75
N ARG A 123 -19.32 -0.44 -1.75
CA ARG A 123 -18.29 0.34 -2.43
C ARG A 123 -16.93 0.17 -1.79
N LEU A 124 -16.80 0.18 -0.46
CA LEU A 124 -15.50 -0.06 0.18
C LEU A 124 -14.97 -1.48 -0.10
N ARG A 125 -15.85 -2.48 -0.12
CA ARG A 125 -15.52 -3.87 -0.50
C ARG A 125 -15.14 -3.99 -1.97
N LYS A 126 -15.83 -3.27 -2.85
CA LYS A 126 -15.49 -3.17 -4.28
C LYS A 126 -14.10 -2.55 -4.46
N LEU A 127 -13.85 -1.42 -3.79
CA LEU A 127 -12.54 -0.75 -3.80
C LEU A 127 -11.44 -1.66 -3.23
N TYR A 128 -11.73 -2.42 -2.18
CA TYR A 128 -10.79 -3.42 -1.66
C TYR A 128 -10.45 -4.49 -2.71
N ARG A 129 -11.44 -5.02 -3.44
CA ARG A 129 -11.20 -6.01 -4.50
C ARG A 129 -10.41 -5.44 -5.68
N GLU A 130 -10.67 -4.18 -6.04
CA GLU A 130 -10.04 -3.53 -7.20
C GLU A 130 -8.63 -2.99 -6.89
N LYS A 131 -8.47 -2.36 -5.73
CA LYS A 131 -7.33 -1.49 -5.37
C LYS A 131 -6.64 -1.90 -4.06
N GLY A 132 -7.20 -2.86 -3.33
CA GLY A 132 -6.63 -3.40 -2.10
C GLY A 132 -6.94 -2.58 -0.84
N ILE A 133 -6.57 -3.14 0.31
CA ILE A 133 -7.07 -2.66 1.61
C ILE A 133 -6.52 -1.29 2.00
N GLN A 134 -5.29 -0.98 1.57
CA GLN A 134 -4.70 0.34 1.82
C GLN A 134 -5.58 1.44 1.22
N TYR A 135 -6.00 1.23 -0.04
CA TYR A 135 -6.83 2.18 -0.76
C TYR A 135 -8.21 2.32 -0.14
N ALA A 136 -8.84 1.21 0.25
CA ALA A 136 -10.15 1.24 0.86
C ALA A 136 -10.16 1.99 2.21
N ILE A 137 -9.13 1.80 3.05
CA ILE A 137 -8.99 2.51 4.33
C ILE A 137 -8.73 4.01 4.11
N VAL A 138 -7.84 4.34 3.18
CA VAL A 138 -7.53 5.75 2.86
C VAL A 138 -8.75 6.46 2.28
N TYR A 139 -9.50 5.79 1.39
CA TYR A 139 -10.74 6.32 0.83
C TYR A 139 -11.79 6.61 1.90
N ALA A 140 -11.93 5.72 2.89
CA ALA A 140 -12.86 5.92 3.99
C ALA A 140 -12.42 7.08 4.91
N LEU A 141 -11.13 7.21 5.20
CA LEU A 141 -10.60 8.35 5.97
C LEU A 141 -10.81 9.69 5.25
N ASP A 142 -10.57 9.73 3.94
CA ASP A 142 -10.81 10.91 3.09
C ASP A 142 -12.28 11.36 3.12
N ARG A 143 -13.21 10.40 3.05
CA ARG A 143 -14.66 10.68 3.14
C ARG A 143 -15.10 11.22 4.49
N LEU A 144 -14.45 10.79 5.57
CA LEU A 144 -14.77 11.26 6.91
C LEU A 144 -14.25 12.66 7.17
N GLY A 145 -13.12 13.04 6.56
CA GLY A 145 -12.49 14.34 6.79
C GLY A 145 -11.90 14.53 8.19
N GLU A 146 -11.93 13.49 9.03
CA GLU A 146 -11.54 13.53 10.44
C GLU A 146 -10.58 12.38 10.80
N GLY A 147 -9.89 12.52 11.92
CA GLY A 147 -8.96 11.51 12.42
C GLY A 147 -9.67 10.34 13.10
N LEU A 148 -9.18 9.12 12.89
CA LEU A 148 -9.72 7.92 13.52
C LEU A 148 -8.75 7.29 14.51
N ARG A 149 -9.28 6.68 15.58
CA ARG A 149 -8.49 5.90 16.52
C ARG A 149 -8.08 4.57 15.89
N PHE A 150 -7.07 3.94 16.48
CA PHE A 150 -6.64 2.60 16.07
C PHE A 150 -7.77 1.57 16.11
N SER A 151 -8.60 1.59 17.17
CA SER A 151 -9.78 0.72 17.31
C SER A 151 -10.75 0.88 16.15
N ASP A 152 -10.93 2.11 15.70
CA ASP A 152 -11.93 2.47 14.72
C ASP A 152 -11.46 2.06 13.32
N ILE A 153 -10.18 2.29 13.02
CA ILE A 153 -9.55 1.82 11.78
C ILE A 153 -9.52 0.30 11.73
N LYS A 154 -9.28 -0.36 12.87
CA LYS A 154 -9.34 -1.82 12.94
C LYS A 154 -10.74 -2.31 12.59
N LEU A 155 -11.78 -1.77 13.23
CA LEU A 155 -13.17 -2.13 12.95
C LEU A 155 -13.48 -1.91 11.46
N LEU A 156 -13.10 -0.77 10.90
CA LEU A 156 -13.27 -0.46 9.48
C LEU A 156 -12.53 -1.45 8.57
N TYR A 157 -11.30 -1.85 8.91
CA TYR A 157 -10.57 -2.88 8.18
C TYR A 157 -11.35 -4.19 8.20
N GLU A 158 -11.68 -4.68 9.40
CA GLU A 158 -12.40 -5.95 9.57
C GLU A 158 -13.77 -5.91 8.87
N PHE A 159 -14.39 -4.74 8.81
CA PHE A 159 -15.64 -4.47 8.09
C PHE A 159 -15.52 -4.64 6.57
N ILE A 160 -14.45 -4.08 6.00
CA ILE A 160 -14.12 -4.18 4.58
C ILE A 160 -13.77 -5.62 4.20
N VAL A 161 -13.06 -6.34 5.06
CA VAL A 161 -12.55 -7.68 4.76
C VAL A 161 -13.53 -8.79 5.17
N GLY A 162 -14.47 -8.51 6.08
CA GLY A 162 -15.54 -9.42 6.51
C GLY A 162 -15.12 -10.49 7.51
N HIS A 163 -13.95 -10.38 8.13
CA HIS A 163 -13.48 -11.27 9.20
C HIS A 163 -12.54 -10.52 10.15
N LYS A 164 -12.25 -11.13 11.31
CA LYS A 164 -11.38 -10.55 12.34
C LYS A 164 -9.93 -10.49 11.88
N ILE A 165 -9.24 -9.39 12.19
CA ILE A 165 -7.87 -9.11 11.79
C ILE A 165 -7.02 -8.83 13.04
N SER A 166 -5.78 -9.33 13.04
CA SER A 166 -4.88 -9.10 14.16
C SER A 166 -4.52 -7.61 14.31
N ASN A 167 -4.32 -7.15 15.54
CA ASN A 167 -3.84 -5.78 15.80
C ASN A 167 -2.49 -5.54 15.10
N GLY A 168 -1.62 -6.56 15.00
CA GLY A 168 -0.34 -6.45 14.30
C GLY A 168 -0.50 -6.10 12.82
N THR A 169 -1.45 -6.73 12.12
CA THR A 169 -1.73 -6.46 10.71
C THR A 169 -2.17 -5.01 10.47
N VAL A 170 -3.08 -4.50 11.31
CA VAL A 170 -3.54 -3.11 11.24
C VAL A 170 -2.40 -2.15 11.62
N GLY A 171 -1.62 -2.49 12.65
CA GLY A 171 -0.44 -1.74 13.06
C GLY A 171 0.62 -1.63 11.95
N ASP A 172 0.91 -2.72 11.25
CA ASP A 172 1.85 -2.75 10.12
C ASP A 172 1.33 -1.97 8.92
N LEU A 173 0.01 -2.02 8.66
CA LEU A 173 -0.61 -1.17 7.65
C LEU A 173 -0.43 0.31 8.00
N LEU A 174 -0.84 0.71 9.21
CA LEU A 174 -0.79 2.10 9.67
C LEU A 174 0.64 2.61 9.72
N ARG A 175 1.58 1.82 10.24
CA ARG A 175 3.01 2.16 10.27
C ARG A 175 3.54 2.40 8.86
N ARG A 176 3.17 1.57 7.88
CA ARG A 176 3.55 1.76 6.48
C ARG A 176 2.92 3.02 5.88
N LEU A 177 1.64 3.28 6.14
CA LEU A 177 0.96 4.48 5.63
C LEU A 177 1.52 5.77 6.24
N VAL A 178 1.88 5.75 7.53
CA VAL A 178 2.59 6.85 8.20
C VAL A 178 3.99 7.04 7.63
N LYS A 179 4.77 5.96 7.48
CA LYS A 179 6.11 6.01 6.87
C LYS A 179 6.08 6.55 5.44
N LYS A 180 4.99 6.26 4.70
CA LYS A 180 4.75 6.76 3.35
C LYS A 180 4.25 8.22 3.29
N GLY A 181 3.99 8.85 4.44
CA GLY A 181 3.45 10.21 4.50
C GLY A 181 1.98 10.31 4.08
N ILE A 182 1.26 9.19 3.93
CA ILE A 182 -0.18 9.20 3.62
C ILE A 182 -0.99 9.54 4.87
N LEU A 183 -0.57 9.01 6.03
CA LEU A 183 -1.21 9.27 7.31
C LEU A 183 -0.28 10.03 8.24
N LYS A 184 -0.86 10.88 9.09
CA LYS A 184 -0.20 11.52 10.24
C LYS A 184 -0.84 11.01 11.51
N ARG A 185 -0.03 10.69 12.53
CA ARG A 185 -0.52 10.34 13.86
C ARG A 185 -0.36 11.54 14.79
N THR A 186 -1.45 11.97 15.42
CA THR A 186 -1.46 13.02 16.45
C THR A 186 -2.17 12.43 17.66
N GLY A 187 -1.42 12.15 18.74
CA GLY A 187 -1.95 11.42 19.89
C GLY A 187 -2.37 9.98 19.55
N ASP A 188 -3.63 9.66 19.81
CA ASP A 188 -4.28 8.37 19.53
C ASP A 188 -5.00 8.34 18.17
N LEU A 189 -5.03 9.47 17.45
CA LEU A 189 -5.74 9.64 16.19
C LEU A 189 -4.81 9.59 14.97
N TYR A 190 -5.31 8.98 13.90
CA TYR A 190 -4.68 8.92 12.58
C TYR A 190 -5.47 9.76 11.59
N TYR A 191 -4.80 10.71 10.95
CA TYR A 191 -5.36 11.65 9.99
C TYR A 191 -4.80 11.40 8.60
N LEU A 192 -5.60 11.71 7.58
CA LEU A 192 -5.10 11.81 6.22
C LEU A 192 -4.18 13.04 6.13
N ALA A 193 -2.95 12.85 5.66
CA ALA A 193 -1.96 13.92 5.53
C ALA A 193 -1.93 14.54 4.11
N VAL A 194 -2.49 13.83 3.13
CA VAL A 194 -2.51 14.19 1.71
C VAL A 194 -3.85 13.83 1.11
N ASP A 195 -4.31 14.52 0.06
CA ASP A 195 -5.57 14.18 -0.60
C ASP A 195 -5.57 12.77 -1.23
N LEU A 196 -6.76 12.26 -1.56
CA LEU A 196 -6.94 10.93 -2.12
C LEU A 196 -6.24 10.71 -3.47
N GLU A 197 -6.13 11.73 -4.32
CA GLU A 197 -5.45 11.66 -5.62
C GLU A 197 -3.95 11.43 -5.41
N VAL A 198 -3.33 12.22 -4.52
CA VAL A 198 -1.92 12.08 -4.11
C VAL A 198 -1.70 10.74 -3.43
N ALA A 199 -2.54 10.34 -2.48
CA ALA A 199 -2.43 9.06 -1.81
C ALA A 199 -2.50 7.87 -2.80
N ARG A 200 -3.33 7.97 -3.85
CA ARG A 200 -3.45 6.94 -4.91
C ARG A 200 -2.14 6.71 -5.65
N THR A 201 -1.35 7.75 -5.88
CA THR A 201 -0.05 7.63 -6.57
C THR A 201 1.01 6.90 -5.73
N VAL A 202 0.88 6.94 -4.39
CA VAL A 202 1.81 6.36 -3.41
C VAL A 202 1.44 4.92 -3.01
N MET A 203 0.17 4.57 -3.14
CA MET A 203 -0.33 3.24 -2.82
C MET A 203 0.09 2.25 -3.91
N ASP A 204 0.78 1.18 -3.50
CA ASP A 204 1.24 0.13 -4.41
C ASP A 204 0.08 -0.81 -4.70
N LEU A 205 -0.83 -0.38 -5.60
CA LEU A 205 -2.07 -1.09 -5.93
C LEU A 205 -1.79 -2.50 -6.50
N LYS A 206 -0.62 -2.68 -7.14
CA LYS A 206 -0.14 -3.99 -7.62
C LYS A 206 0.30 -4.90 -6.47
N ARG A 207 1.06 -4.39 -5.49
CA ARG A 207 1.39 -5.15 -4.27
C ARG A 207 0.16 -5.43 -3.41
N ALA A 208 -0.87 -4.60 -3.44
CA ALA A 208 -2.13 -4.86 -2.72
C ALA A 208 -2.93 -6.01 -3.34
N ARG A 209 -2.99 -6.12 -4.68
CA ARG A 209 -3.51 -7.30 -5.40
C ARG A 209 -2.70 -8.57 -5.11
N ASN A 210 -1.38 -8.47 -5.08
CA ASN A 210 -0.50 -9.59 -4.73
C ASN A 210 -0.56 -9.93 -3.24
N GLY A 211 -0.84 -8.97 -2.35
CA GLY A 211 -1.11 -9.17 -0.93
C GLY A 211 -2.44 -9.86 -0.66
N LEU A 212 -3.41 -9.76 -1.58
CA LEU A 212 -4.63 -10.57 -1.56
C LEU A 212 -4.28 -12.06 -1.81
N ARG A 213 -3.44 -12.34 -2.82
CA ARG A 213 -2.90 -13.68 -3.11
C ARG A 213 -1.91 -14.16 -2.03
N GLY A 214 -1.19 -13.23 -1.42
CA GLY A 214 -0.24 -13.45 -0.33
C GLY A 214 -0.96 -13.80 0.97
N ALA A 215 -2.01 -13.07 1.37
CA ALA A 215 -2.82 -13.36 2.54
C ALA A 215 -3.52 -14.73 2.44
N LEU A 216 -3.87 -15.16 1.22
CA LEU A 216 -4.32 -16.54 0.95
C LEU A 216 -3.21 -17.60 1.11
N LYS A 217 -1.93 -17.22 0.94
CA LYS A 217 -0.75 -18.08 1.13
C LYS A 217 -0.15 -18.01 2.53
N THR A 218 -0.29 -16.90 3.25
CA THR A 218 0.28 -16.64 4.59
C THR A 218 -0.49 -17.32 5.73
N VAL A 219 -1.45 -18.20 5.42
CA VAL A 219 -1.87 -19.28 6.34
C VAL A 219 -0.72 -20.27 6.56
N ASN A 220 0.28 -20.31 5.68
CA ASN A 220 1.46 -21.15 5.81
C ASN A 220 2.76 -20.32 5.83
N THR A 221 3.38 -20.34 7.01
CA THR A 221 4.83 -20.20 7.23
C THR A 221 5.41 -18.78 7.41
N LYS A 222 6.10 -18.59 8.54
CA LYS A 222 6.87 -17.40 8.92
C LYS A 222 8.13 -17.80 9.72
N LEU A 223 9.07 -16.85 9.81
CA LEU A 223 10.38 -16.78 10.51
C LEU A 223 11.58 -17.24 9.66
N ASN A 224 12.75 -16.57 9.61
CA ASN A 224 13.34 -15.52 10.46
C ASN A 224 14.52 -14.82 9.72
N ARG A 225 14.94 -13.63 10.20
CA ARG A 225 16.20 -12.92 9.85
C ARG A 225 16.81 -12.26 11.09
N VAL A 226 18.15 -12.15 11.15
CA VAL A 226 18.95 -11.27 12.05
C VAL A 226 20.30 -10.97 11.36
N GLY A 227 20.64 -9.68 11.10
CA GLY A 227 21.73 -8.90 11.76
C GLY A 227 23.10 -9.06 11.06
N ASN A 228 24.04 -8.11 10.94
CA ASN A 228 24.41 -7.00 11.82
C ASN A 228 25.42 -6.02 11.13
N SER A 229 25.70 -4.93 11.85
CA SER A 229 26.57 -3.74 11.62
C SER A 229 28.02 -3.88 11.10
N HIS A 230 28.58 -2.82 10.47
CA HIS A 230 29.99 -2.44 10.69
C HIS A 230 30.35 -0.96 10.39
N ARG A 231 31.50 -0.59 10.98
CA ARG A 231 32.05 0.73 11.34
C ARG A 231 32.68 1.57 10.21
N GLU A 232 32.75 2.88 10.47
CA GLU A 232 33.31 3.97 9.66
C GLU A 232 34.84 3.95 9.51
N SER A 233 35.31 4.39 8.33
CA SER A 233 36.71 4.72 8.04
C SER A 233 36.78 5.98 7.19
N CYS A 234 37.67 6.91 7.56
CA CYS A 234 37.87 8.21 6.94
C CYS A 234 38.58 8.11 5.57
N GLY A 235 37.83 8.39 4.49
CA GLY A 235 38.31 8.60 3.12
C GLY A 235 37.37 7.94 2.08
N PRO A 236 37.27 8.45 0.82
CA PRO A 236 36.52 7.75 -0.21
C PRO A 236 37.19 6.39 -0.49
N PRO A 237 36.44 5.27 -0.46
CA PRO A 237 36.97 3.94 -0.78
C PRO A 237 37.65 3.88 -2.15
N SER A 238 38.57 2.91 -2.32
CA SER A 238 39.23 2.61 -3.61
C SER A 238 38.24 2.55 -4.78
N ALA A 239 37.11 1.89 -4.56
CA ALA A 239 36.06 1.71 -5.54
C ALA A 239 35.39 3.05 -5.95
N VAL A 240 35.21 3.98 -5.00
CA VAL A 240 34.69 5.32 -5.28
C VAL A 240 35.73 6.13 -6.07
N LYS A 241 37.01 6.10 -5.68
CA LYS A 241 38.09 6.77 -6.43
C LYS A 241 38.14 6.34 -7.90
N ARG A 242 37.91 5.05 -8.17
CA ARG A 242 37.84 4.51 -9.53
C ARG A 242 36.68 5.12 -10.32
N VAL A 243 35.48 5.21 -9.73
CA VAL A 243 34.33 5.89 -10.36
C VAL A 243 34.65 7.35 -10.68
N LEU A 244 35.25 8.08 -9.73
CA LEU A 244 35.58 9.50 -9.93
C LEU A 244 36.61 9.71 -11.05
N LYS A 245 37.61 8.83 -11.18
CA LYS A 245 38.58 8.86 -12.28
C LYS A 245 37.89 8.74 -13.64
N ILE A 246 37.02 7.74 -13.79
CA ILE A 246 36.34 7.45 -15.05
C ILE A 246 35.31 8.54 -15.37
N THR A 247 34.64 9.06 -14.35
CA THR A 247 33.74 10.22 -14.50
C THR A 247 34.49 11.41 -15.11
N ARG A 248 35.73 11.68 -14.66
CA ARG A 248 36.56 12.75 -15.23
C ARG A 248 36.90 12.50 -16.70
N GLU A 249 37.28 11.27 -17.06
CA GLU A 249 37.54 10.89 -18.46
C GLU A 249 36.29 11.01 -19.34
N LEU A 250 35.09 10.75 -18.78
CA LEU A 250 33.82 10.92 -19.48
C LEU A 250 33.44 12.39 -19.65
N LEU A 251 33.69 13.24 -18.64
CA LEU A 251 33.38 14.67 -18.72
C LEU A 251 34.12 15.38 -19.86
N GLU A 252 35.32 14.91 -20.22
CA GLU A 252 36.08 15.43 -21.35
C GLU A 252 35.49 15.03 -22.71
N LYS A 253 34.70 13.95 -22.75
CA LYS A 253 34.11 13.40 -23.98
C LYS A 253 32.66 13.83 -24.16
N ASP A 254 31.86 13.62 -23.13
CA ASP A 254 30.43 13.83 -23.12
C ASP A 254 29.95 14.03 -21.67
N TYR A 255 29.54 15.26 -21.37
CA TYR A 255 29.03 15.63 -20.05
C TYR A 255 27.85 14.76 -19.60
N TRP A 256 26.88 14.51 -20.49
CA TRP A 256 25.68 13.77 -20.14
C TRP A 256 25.95 12.29 -19.96
N MET A 257 26.94 11.74 -20.67
CA MET A 257 27.43 10.38 -20.44
C MET A 257 28.11 10.23 -19.08
N ALA A 258 28.84 11.26 -18.61
CA ALA A 258 29.39 11.28 -17.27
C ALA A 258 28.28 11.33 -16.19
N VAL A 259 27.22 12.11 -16.43
CA VAL A 259 26.03 12.18 -15.57
C VAL A 259 25.34 10.81 -15.51
N ASP A 260 25.16 10.14 -16.65
CA ASP A 260 24.56 8.80 -16.73
C ASP A 260 25.39 7.75 -15.96
N PHE A 261 26.71 7.79 -16.13
CA PHE A 261 27.61 6.88 -15.40
C PHE A 261 27.51 7.07 -13.89
N VAL A 262 27.48 8.32 -13.43
CA VAL A 262 27.31 8.68 -12.00
C VAL A 262 25.95 8.25 -11.47
N ALA A 263 24.89 8.41 -12.26
CA ALA A 263 23.53 8.00 -11.91
C ALA A 263 23.47 6.51 -11.54
N HIS A 264 24.11 5.66 -12.35
CA HIS A 264 24.06 4.21 -12.17
C HIS A 264 25.12 3.62 -11.23
N THR A 265 26.12 4.41 -10.83
CA THR A 265 27.19 3.99 -9.91
C THR A 265 27.02 4.60 -8.51
N LEU A 266 27.20 5.92 -8.38
CA LEU A 266 27.21 6.62 -7.09
C LEU A 266 25.81 6.86 -6.53
N LEU A 267 24.82 7.11 -7.40
CA LEU A 267 23.42 7.33 -6.98
C LEU A 267 22.62 6.03 -6.90
N GLY A 268 23.17 4.91 -7.39
CA GLY A 268 22.53 3.61 -7.25
C GLY A 268 21.27 3.42 -8.11
N ILE A 269 21.05 4.28 -9.11
CA ILE A 269 19.85 4.27 -9.94
C ILE A 269 19.89 3.03 -10.85
N ARG A 270 18.78 2.30 -10.94
CA ARG A 270 18.69 1.11 -11.82
C ARG A 270 18.89 1.50 -13.28
N LYS A 271 19.27 0.55 -14.14
CA LYS A 271 19.35 0.74 -15.61
C LYS A 271 18.10 1.41 -16.18
N THR A 272 16.94 1.05 -15.65
CA THR A 272 15.65 1.59 -16.08
C THR A 272 15.25 2.88 -15.39
N GLY A 273 16.01 3.40 -14.42
CA GLY A 273 15.66 4.60 -13.66
C GLY A 273 16.37 5.84 -14.18
N THR A 274 15.89 7.01 -13.75
CA THR A 274 16.30 8.31 -14.28
C THR A 274 16.71 9.24 -13.14
N TRP A 275 17.87 9.89 -13.23
CA TRP A 275 18.21 11.01 -12.36
C TRP A 275 17.47 12.26 -12.84
N ILE A 276 16.58 12.80 -12.01
CA ILE A 276 15.68 13.89 -12.39
C ILE A 276 16.29 15.25 -12.05
N LEU A 277 16.68 15.43 -10.79
CA LEU A 277 17.07 16.73 -10.27
C LEU A 277 18.19 16.59 -9.23
N TRP A 278 19.13 17.52 -9.27
CA TRP A 278 20.13 17.74 -8.23
C TRP A 278 20.11 19.20 -7.81
N PHE A 279 19.89 19.46 -6.52
CA PHE A 279 19.95 20.81 -5.97
C PHE A 279 20.50 20.76 -4.55
N ASP A 280 21.31 21.75 -4.17
CA ASP A 280 22.02 21.78 -2.89
C ASP A 280 22.72 20.43 -2.61
N ASN A 281 22.17 19.62 -1.70
CA ASN A 281 22.65 18.29 -1.34
C ASN A 281 21.64 17.18 -1.65
N HIS A 282 20.53 17.49 -2.33
CA HIS A 282 19.43 16.57 -2.63
C HIS A 282 19.58 15.97 -4.03
N PHE A 283 19.48 14.64 -4.11
CA PHE A 283 19.53 13.86 -5.34
C PHE A 283 18.18 13.21 -5.56
N VAL A 284 17.40 13.69 -6.53
CA VAL A 284 16.05 13.21 -6.83
C VAL A 284 16.06 12.37 -8.09
N TYR A 285 15.56 11.14 -8.02
CA TYR A 285 15.54 10.21 -9.14
C TYR A 285 14.21 9.46 -9.23
N ARG A 286 13.90 8.94 -10.41
CA ARG A 286 12.71 8.16 -10.70
C ARG A 286 13.07 6.70 -10.90
N GLU A 287 12.34 5.83 -10.22
CA GLU A 287 12.37 4.39 -10.48
C GLU A 287 11.26 4.05 -11.47
N ASN A 288 11.58 3.90 -12.77
CA ASN A 288 10.53 3.70 -13.79
C ASN A 288 9.77 2.37 -13.62
N LYS A 289 10.35 1.36 -12.96
CA LYS A 289 9.65 0.09 -12.68
C LYS A 289 8.45 0.26 -11.76
N THR A 290 8.56 1.15 -10.77
CA THR A 290 7.49 1.42 -9.79
C THR A 290 6.74 2.72 -10.07
N GLY A 291 7.34 3.62 -10.86
CA GLY A 291 6.87 4.97 -11.10
C GLY A 291 7.15 5.93 -9.94
N PHE A 292 7.83 5.48 -8.88
CA PHE A 292 8.08 6.28 -7.69
C PHE A 292 9.28 7.22 -7.87
N LEU A 293 9.18 8.41 -7.28
CA LEU A 293 10.30 9.33 -7.13
C LEU A 293 10.95 9.11 -5.78
N HIS A 294 12.26 9.11 -5.77
CA HIS A 294 13.08 8.87 -4.59
C HIS A 294 14.09 9.99 -4.45
N TYR A 295 14.53 10.25 -3.22
CA TYR A 295 15.66 11.10 -2.97
C TYR A 295 16.47 10.65 -1.77
N PHE A 296 17.71 11.12 -1.75
CA PHE A 296 18.56 11.13 -0.57
C PHE A 296 19.35 12.43 -0.53
N ARG A 297 19.86 12.76 0.66
CA ARG A 297 20.76 13.89 0.85
C ARG A 297 22.19 13.41 1.02
N SER A 298 23.15 14.07 0.39
CA SER A 298 24.57 13.79 0.61
C SER A 298 25.43 15.04 0.41
N PRO A 299 25.79 15.73 1.49
CA PRO A 299 26.73 16.86 1.40
C PRO A 299 28.07 16.46 0.81
N LYS A 300 28.62 15.32 1.27
CA LYS A 300 29.90 14.79 0.78
C LYS A 300 29.89 14.53 -0.72
N LEU A 301 28.87 13.83 -1.22
CA LEU A 301 28.76 13.52 -2.65
C LEU A 301 28.52 14.79 -3.47
N SER A 302 27.70 15.73 -2.99
CA SER A 302 27.46 17.01 -3.66
C SER A 302 28.75 17.81 -3.85
N THR A 303 29.59 17.92 -2.81
CA THR A 303 30.89 18.59 -2.90
C THR A 303 31.79 17.91 -3.93
N ILE A 304 31.93 16.58 -3.87
CA ILE A 304 32.79 15.82 -4.79
C ILE A 304 32.36 15.98 -6.24
N LEU A 305 31.05 15.93 -6.53
CA LEU A 305 30.55 16.07 -7.90
C LEU A 305 30.74 17.49 -8.44
N LYS A 306 30.60 18.52 -7.59
CA LYS A 306 30.91 19.91 -7.95
C LYS A 306 32.40 20.09 -8.25
N GLU A 307 33.27 19.54 -7.41
CA GLU A 307 34.73 19.57 -7.61
C GLU A 307 35.17 18.83 -8.88
N LEU A 308 34.43 17.79 -9.29
CA LEU A 308 34.65 17.11 -10.56
C LEU A 308 34.21 17.93 -11.78
N GLY A 309 33.37 18.96 -11.59
CA GLY A 309 32.85 19.80 -12.66
C GLY A 309 31.40 19.52 -13.08
N LEU A 310 30.67 18.64 -12.38
CA LEU A 310 29.23 18.47 -12.60
C LEU A 310 28.47 19.65 -11.97
N LYS A 311 27.41 20.08 -12.66
CA LYS A 311 26.60 21.23 -12.27
C LYS A 311 25.24 20.78 -11.73
N PRO A 312 24.78 21.25 -10.56
CA PRO A 312 23.41 21.02 -10.09
C PRO A 312 22.39 21.55 -11.10
N GLY A 313 21.24 20.89 -11.20
CA GLY A 313 20.20 21.21 -12.16
C GLY A 313 19.32 20.01 -12.51
N LEU A 314 18.55 20.15 -13.59
CA LEU A 314 17.81 19.06 -14.21
C LEU A 314 18.80 18.10 -14.87
N MET A 315 18.63 16.80 -14.59
CA MET A 315 19.56 15.75 -15.00
C MET A 315 19.03 14.86 -16.10
N ILE A 316 17.75 15.00 -16.47
CA ILE A 316 17.00 14.09 -17.34
C ILE A 316 17.64 13.77 -18.69
N GLU A 317 18.43 14.69 -19.26
CA GLU A 317 19.08 14.51 -20.57
C GLU A 317 20.08 13.34 -20.60
N HIS A 318 20.56 12.90 -19.43
CA HIS A 318 21.49 11.77 -19.35
C HIS A 318 20.93 10.48 -19.98
N GLU A 319 19.60 10.30 -20.04
CA GLU A 319 18.96 9.11 -20.62
C GLU A 319 19.29 8.91 -22.11
N HIS A 320 19.64 9.99 -22.81
CA HIS A 320 20.00 9.95 -24.22
C HIS A 320 21.49 9.67 -24.46
N HIS A 321 22.29 9.61 -23.39
CA HIS A 321 23.75 9.53 -23.43
C HIS A 321 24.27 8.31 -22.63
N SER A 322 23.87 7.11 -23.06
CA SER A 322 24.14 5.87 -22.33
C SER A 322 25.63 5.61 -22.05
N SER A 323 25.95 5.39 -20.77
CA SER A 323 27.26 4.96 -20.27
C SER A 323 27.40 3.43 -20.20
N GLU A 324 26.44 2.68 -20.78
CA GLU A 324 26.32 1.22 -20.64
C GLU A 324 27.63 0.47 -20.93
N LYS A 325 28.36 0.86 -21.98
CA LYS A 325 29.64 0.25 -22.34
C LYS A 325 30.61 0.24 -21.15
N TYR A 326 30.78 1.38 -20.49
CA TYR A 326 31.69 1.52 -19.35
C TYR A 326 31.19 0.75 -18.13
N ILE A 327 29.87 0.76 -17.88
CA ILE A 327 29.27 -0.01 -16.78
C ILE A 327 29.53 -1.50 -16.96
N LEU A 328 29.30 -2.04 -18.15
CA LEU A 328 29.51 -3.46 -18.45
C LEU A 328 31.00 -3.83 -18.42
N GLU A 329 31.87 -2.99 -18.98
CA GLU A 329 33.32 -3.23 -18.98
C GLU A 329 33.92 -3.26 -17.57
N LEU A 330 33.49 -2.34 -16.70
CA LEU A 330 34.08 -2.18 -15.36
C LEU A 330 33.46 -3.06 -14.29
N TYR A 331 32.14 -3.33 -14.40
CA TYR A 331 31.37 -3.98 -13.35
C TYR A 331 30.68 -5.26 -13.82
N GLY A 332 30.65 -5.55 -15.13
CA GLY A 332 29.93 -6.67 -15.74
C GLY A 332 28.41 -6.53 -15.72
N SER A 333 27.85 -5.74 -14.80
CA SER A 333 26.40 -5.49 -14.70
C SER A 333 26.07 -4.20 -13.95
N TYR A 334 24.90 -3.63 -14.24
CA TYR A 334 24.30 -2.54 -13.46
C TYR A 334 24.01 -2.94 -12.00
N ALA A 335 23.81 -4.24 -11.72
CA ALA A 335 23.64 -4.71 -10.35
C ALA A 335 24.93 -4.55 -9.54
N ASN A 336 26.08 -4.83 -10.15
CA ASN A 336 27.39 -4.66 -9.52
C ASN A 336 27.79 -3.20 -9.42
N ALA A 337 27.54 -2.39 -10.44
CA ALA A 337 27.81 -0.94 -10.40
C ALA A 337 27.09 -0.24 -9.24
N ARG A 338 25.84 -0.60 -8.97
CA ARG A 338 25.04 -0.07 -7.84
C ARG A 338 25.58 -0.43 -6.46
N ARG A 339 26.49 -1.41 -6.34
CA ARG A 339 27.10 -1.75 -5.04
C ARG A 339 27.98 -0.63 -4.52
N ILE A 340 28.48 0.26 -5.40
CA ILE A 340 29.19 1.45 -4.97
C ILE A 340 28.27 2.38 -4.17
N HIS A 341 27.02 2.56 -4.60
CA HIS A 341 26.03 3.28 -3.81
C HIS A 341 25.80 2.66 -2.44
N TYR A 342 25.65 1.33 -2.35
CA TYR A 342 25.48 0.67 -1.06
C TYR A 342 26.71 0.79 -0.16
N LEU A 343 27.92 0.77 -0.72
CA LEU A 343 29.14 1.07 0.03
C LEU A 343 29.11 2.49 0.61
N LEU A 344 28.71 3.50 -0.18
CA LEU A 344 28.56 4.87 0.31
C LEU A 344 27.51 4.97 1.44
N LYS A 345 26.44 4.20 1.31
CA LYS A 345 25.40 4.10 2.34
C LYS A 345 25.91 3.49 3.63
N GLU A 346 26.66 2.38 3.56
CA GLU A 346 27.31 1.75 4.73
C GLU A 346 28.26 2.72 5.45
N LEU A 347 28.92 3.60 4.68
CA LEU A 347 29.81 4.64 5.21
C LEU A 347 29.08 5.86 5.77
N GLY A 348 27.74 5.85 5.80
CA GLY A 348 26.94 6.95 6.32
C GLY A 348 26.98 8.21 5.47
N TRP A 349 27.23 8.11 4.16
CA TRP A 349 27.29 9.29 3.28
C TRP A 349 25.91 9.86 2.94
N PHE A 350 24.84 9.12 3.26
CA PHE A 350 23.46 9.47 2.89
C PHE A 350 22.60 9.76 4.10
N GLU A 351 21.91 10.90 4.05
CA GLU A 351 20.89 11.30 4.98
C GLU A 351 19.50 11.07 4.37
N TYR A 352 18.60 10.52 5.17
CA TYR A 352 17.20 10.26 4.80
C TYR A 352 16.30 11.07 5.73
N LYS A 353 15.55 12.03 5.17
CA LYS A 353 14.63 12.92 5.92
C LYS A 353 13.16 12.59 5.61
N GLU A 354 12.24 13.52 5.87
CA GLU A 354 10.83 13.36 5.52
C GLU A 354 10.63 13.24 3.99
N PRO A 355 9.55 12.63 3.49
CA PRO A 355 9.20 12.74 2.08
C PRO A 355 9.07 14.20 1.64
N LEU A 356 9.31 14.47 0.36
CA LEU A 356 9.17 15.79 -0.23
C LEU A 356 7.96 15.84 -1.18
N LEU A 357 7.43 17.02 -1.40
CA LEU A 357 6.46 17.32 -2.45
C LEU A 357 7.18 18.01 -3.61
N LEU A 358 7.20 17.38 -4.77
CA LEU A 358 7.60 17.95 -6.04
C LEU A 358 6.38 18.56 -6.72
N GLU A 359 6.45 19.85 -7.02
CA GLU A 359 5.47 20.58 -7.82
C GLU A 359 6.14 20.97 -9.15
N LEU A 360 5.55 20.58 -10.27
CA LEU A 360 6.05 20.87 -11.61
C LEU A 360 4.92 21.42 -12.49
N SER A 361 5.19 22.52 -13.19
CA SER A 361 4.40 23.03 -14.30
C SER A 361 5.35 23.58 -15.37
N GLU A 362 4.82 24.03 -16.52
CA GLU A 362 5.64 24.52 -17.64
C GLU A 362 6.74 25.52 -17.23
N ASN A 363 6.45 26.42 -16.29
CA ASN A 363 7.37 27.49 -15.89
C ASN A 363 7.64 27.52 -14.38
N TYR A 364 7.37 26.43 -13.67
CA TYR A 364 7.55 26.38 -12.22
C TYR A 364 7.93 24.99 -11.75
N LEU A 365 9.00 24.94 -10.95
CA LEU A 365 9.48 23.75 -10.28
C LEU A 365 9.72 24.10 -8.82
N ALA A 366 9.07 23.39 -7.90
CA ALA A 366 9.34 23.52 -6.48
C ALA A 366 9.46 22.15 -5.80
N VAL A 367 10.32 22.11 -4.79
CA VAL A 367 10.45 20.99 -3.87
C VAL A 367 10.21 21.48 -2.47
N LYS A 368 9.23 20.90 -1.78
CA LYS A 368 8.84 21.28 -0.42
C LYS A 368 8.93 20.08 0.52
N GLY A 369 9.21 20.29 1.80
CA GLY A 369 9.03 19.24 2.80
C GLY A 369 7.55 18.88 2.90
N LEU A 370 7.20 17.58 2.84
CA LEU A 370 5.81 17.16 2.80
C LEU A 370 5.07 17.49 4.11
N THR A 371 5.74 17.39 5.26
CA THR A 371 5.17 17.66 6.58
C THR A 371 5.45 19.08 7.04
N SER A 372 6.67 19.58 6.80
CA SER A 372 7.08 20.92 7.22
C SER A 372 6.49 22.03 6.35
N GLY A 373 6.15 21.73 5.09
CA GLY A 373 5.77 22.74 4.10
C GLY A 373 6.92 23.67 3.70
N GLU A 374 8.12 23.46 4.23
CA GLU A 374 9.30 24.29 3.96
C GLU A 374 9.68 24.18 2.50
N THR A 375 9.88 25.32 1.82
CA THR A 375 10.34 25.32 0.43
C THR A 375 11.84 25.11 0.38
N LEU A 376 12.26 23.93 -0.08
CA LEU A 376 13.66 23.52 -0.18
C LEU A 376 14.29 23.93 -1.53
N PHE A 377 13.46 24.01 -2.57
CA PHE A 377 13.87 24.45 -3.89
C PHE A 377 12.69 25.14 -4.57
N LYS A 378 12.98 26.23 -5.30
CA LYS A 378 12.01 26.91 -6.14
C LYS A 378 12.72 27.51 -7.34
N HIS A 379 12.17 27.24 -8.51
CA HIS A 379 12.57 27.86 -9.76
C HIS A 379 11.33 28.28 -10.54
N GLY A 380 11.32 29.50 -11.07
CA GLY A 380 10.20 30.08 -11.80
C GLY A 380 9.06 30.62 -10.91
N VAL A 381 7.98 31.04 -11.56
CA VAL A 381 6.82 31.69 -10.94
C VAL A 381 5.59 30.81 -11.11
N SER A 382 4.93 30.49 -10.00
CA SER A 382 3.68 29.72 -10.03
C SER A 382 2.56 30.58 -10.61
N ASN A 383 2.04 30.18 -11.77
CA ASN A 383 0.79 30.72 -12.30
C ASN A 383 -0.37 29.86 -11.77
N SER A 384 -1.33 30.48 -11.09
CA SER A 384 -2.50 29.83 -10.50
C SER A 384 -3.40 29.10 -11.50
N SER A 385 -3.21 29.33 -12.80
CA SER A 385 -3.97 28.72 -13.91
C SER A 385 -3.29 27.50 -14.56
N ALA A 386 -2.05 27.17 -14.19
CA ALA A 386 -1.32 26.07 -14.81
C ALA A 386 -1.61 24.72 -14.12
N ASN A 387 -1.87 23.67 -14.92
CA ASN A 387 -1.95 22.28 -14.46
C ASN A 387 -0.63 21.88 -13.80
N THR A 388 -0.55 22.02 -12.48
CA THR A 388 0.66 21.73 -11.70
C THR A 388 0.64 20.25 -11.34
N LEU A 389 1.56 19.48 -11.91
CA LEU A 389 1.81 18.10 -11.53
C LEU A 389 2.42 18.10 -10.13
N ARG A 390 1.81 17.32 -9.23
CA ARG A 390 2.28 17.12 -7.86
C ARG A 390 2.69 15.67 -7.67
N ALA A 391 3.89 15.43 -7.16
CA ALA A 391 4.39 14.10 -6.91
C ALA A 391 5.15 14.04 -5.58
N ILE A 392 4.97 12.96 -4.82
CA ILE A 392 5.77 12.73 -3.61
C ILE A 392 7.12 12.13 -3.99
N VAL A 393 8.17 12.66 -3.40
CA VAL A 393 9.54 12.17 -3.52
C VAL A 393 9.92 11.48 -2.21
N PHE A 394 10.04 10.16 -2.25
CA PHE A 394 10.30 9.35 -1.06
C PHE A 394 11.75 9.47 -0.61
N SER A 395 11.93 9.63 0.69
CA SER A 395 13.24 9.52 1.31
C SER A 395 13.67 8.05 1.35
N GLY A 396 14.81 7.75 0.73
CA GLY A 396 15.36 6.40 0.65
C GLY A 396 15.00 5.62 -0.61
N GLU A 397 15.74 4.55 -0.85
CA GLU A 397 15.66 3.74 -2.07
C GLU A 397 14.54 2.68 -1.99
N HIS A 398 14.05 2.24 -3.15
CA HIS A 398 13.20 1.05 -3.23
C HIS A 398 14.02 -0.24 -3.06
N ILE A 399 14.20 -0.67 -1.81
CA ILE A 399 14.80 -1.97 -1.46
C ILE A 399 13.70 -3.02 -1.36
N ASP A 400 13.82 -4.07 -2.16
CA ASP A 400 13.03 -5.28 -1.98
C ASP A 400 13.53 -6.00 -0.73
N GLU A 401 12.68 -6.16 0.29
CA GLU A 401 13.07 -6.68 1.60
C GLU A 401 13.72 -8.06 1.49
N GLU A 402 13.33 -8.92 0.53
CA GLU A 402 13.96 -10.23 0.33
C GLU A 402 15.40 -10.17 -0.21
N ASN A 403 15.79 -9.10 -0.91
CA ASN A 403 17.14 -8.93 -1.48
C ASN A 403 18.10 -8.16 -0.58
N GLY A 404 17.63 -7.65 0.57
CA GLY A 404 18.45 -6.88 1.51
C GLY A 404 19.78 -7.57 1.86
N GLU A 405 19.79 -8.89 2.04
CA GLU A 405 21.00 -9.64 2.45
C GLU A 405 21.89 -10.07 1.28
N THR A 406 21.37 -10.22 0.05
CA THR A 406 22.15 -10.64 -1.12
C THR A 406 22.95 -9.51 -1.77
N TYR A 407 22.58 -8.24 -1.51
CA TYR A 407 23.34 -7.08 -1.99
C TYR A 407 24.69 -6.89 -1.27
N PHE A 408 24.85 -7.46 -0.07
CA PHE A 408 26.08 -7.37 0.73
C PHE A 408 27.08 -8.50 0.46
N TYR A 409 26.76 -9.48 -0.39
CA TYR A 409 27.70 -10.53 -0.78
C TYR A 409 28.82 -9.92 -1.62
N ARG A 410 30.10 -10.08 -1.21
CA ARG A 410 31.28 -9.50 -1.89
C ARG A 410 31.99 -10.55 -2.77
N PRO A 411 31.80 -10.57 -4.10
CA PRO A 411 32.64 -11.36 -4.99
C PRO A 411 34.08 -10.86 -4.90
N SER A 412 35.02 -11.79 -4.84
CA SER A 412 36.44 -11.52 -4.90
C SER A 412 36.80 -10.75 -6.18
N GLY A 413 37.57 -9.66 -6.04
CA GLY A 413 38.14 -8.90 -7.17
C GLY A 413 37.42 -7.59 -7.58
N LEU A 414 36.31 -7.21 -6.93
CA LEU A 414 35.55 -5.98 -7.25
C LEU A 414 35.85 -4.76 -6.33
N TYR A 415 36.70 -4.92 -5.30
CA TYR A 415 37.04 -3.89 -4.30
C TYR A 415 38.54 -3.59 -4.25
#